data_AF-M6G418-F1
#
_entry.id   AF-M6G418-F1
#
_cell.length_a   1.000
_cell.length_b   1.000
_cell.length_c   1.000
_cell.angle_alpha   90.00
_cell.angle_beta   90.00
_cell.angle_gamma   90.00
#
_symmetry.space_group_name_H-M   'P 1'
#
loop_
_entity.id
_entity.type
_entity.pdbx_description
1 polymer ?
#
loop_
_entity_poly.entity_id
_entity_poly.type
_entity_poly.pdbx_seq_one_letter_code
_entity_poly.pdbx_strand_id
1 'polypeptide(L)'
;MKIEKLMALYGENGALLEELYNQYKLNPETLDKEWKSFFQEVDTNGLANGSGYTNGNGKSAVATSFTDAQAASIREMGIINLLNAYRRQGHLAAKLDPLGIQKPNRTFIDSKLHNISPADIDTVVDSETLGRVKLAEIVDLYEKVYCNTIGAEHFYLVNDEEREWLQKKMESPEFWRLCLEELNSDFSKNYFKRIILKPFSLKNT
;
A
#
# COMPACT_ATOMS: atom_id res chain seq x y z
N MET A 1 -0.07 -24.99 -8.99
CA MET A 1 0.40 -24.71 -7.61
C MET A 1 1.60 -23.76 -7.47
N LYS A 2 2.66 -23.85 -8.30
CA LYS A 2 3.84 -22.97 -8.19
C LYS A 2 3.54 -21.52 -8.63
N ILE A 3 3.06 -21.32 -9.85
CA ILE A 3 2.72 -19.98 -10.38
C ILE A 3 1.48 -19.35 -9.73
N GLU A 4 0.49 -20.18 -9.34
CA GLU A 4 -0.76 -19.74 -8.69
C GLU A 4 -0.49 -19.00 -7.39
N LYS A 5 0.56 -19.40 -6.66
CA LYS A 5 0.99 -18.72 -5.42
C LYS A 5 1.63 -17.37 -5.72
N LEU A 6 2.29 -17.21 -6.87
CA LEU A 6 2.77 -15.92 -7.36
C LEU A 6 1.57 -15.04 -7.74
N MET A 7 0.65 -15.56 -8.55
CA MET A 7 -0.59 -14.87 -8.95
C MET A 7 -1.41 -14.40 -7.74
N ALA A 8 -1.52 -15.25 -6.71
CA ALA A 8 -2.19 -14.91 -5.45
C ALA A 8 -1.45 -13.84 -4.63
N LEU A 9 -0.11 -13.78 -4.70
CA LEU A 9 0.70 -12.72 -4.09
C LEU A 9 0.43 -11.35 -4.75
N TYR A 10 0.28 -11.35 -6.08
CA TYR A 10 0.10 -10.14 -6.89
C TYR A 10 -1.37 -9.66 -7.00
N GLY A 11 -2.33 -10.38 -6.42
CA GLY A 11 -3.71 -9.90 -6.21
C GLY A 11 -4.43 -9.50 -7.52
N GLU A 12 -4.89 -8.25 -7.62
CA GLU A 12 -5.56 -7.71 -8.82
C GLU A 12 -4.65 -7.75 -10.08
N ASN A 13 -3.32 -7.71 -9.92
CA ASN A 13 -2.37 -7.87 -11.02
C ASN A 13 -2.04 -9.34 -11.32
N GLY A 14 -2.60 -10.27 -10.55
CA GLY A 14 -2.54 -11.71 -10.81
C GLY A 14 -3.14 -12.06 -12.17
N ALA A 15 -4.15 -11.31 -12.64
CA ALA A 15 -4.78 -11.51 -13.95
C ALA A 15 -3.82 -11.25 -15.12
N LEU A 16 -2.97 -10.23 -15.03
CA LEU A 16 -1.94 -9.95 -16.05
C LEU A 16 -0.84 -11.02 -16.01
N LEU A 17 -0.41 -11.39 -14.81
CA LEU A 17 0.59 -12.45 -14.63
C LEU A 17 0.05 -13.81 -15.12
N GLU A 18 -1.25 -14.03 -14.94
CA GLU A 18 -2.00 -15.17 -15.46
C GLU A 18 -2.12 -15.13 -16.97
N GLU A 19 -2.40 -13.98 -17.56
CA GLU A 19 -2.43 -13.82 -19.01
C GLU A 19 -1.05 -14.05 -19.65
N LEU A 20 0.02 -13.49 -19.08
CA LEU A 20 1.39 -13.74 -19.52
C LEU A 20 1.79 -15.20 -19.37
N TYR A 21 1.39 -15.85 -18.28
CA TYR A 21 1.67 -17.27 -18.07
C TYR A 21 0.83 -18.17 -19.00
N ASN A 22 -0.41 -17.79 -19.31
CA ASN A 22 -1.26 -18.49 -20.27
C ASN A 22 -0.70 -18.35 -21.69
N GLN A 23 -0.21 -17.17 -22.06
CA GLN A 23 0.54 -16.96 -23.30
C GLN A 23 1.80 -17.84 -23.35
N TYR A 24 2.53 -17.98 -22.24
CA TYR A 24 3.69 -18.87 -22.14
C TYR A 24 3.32 -20.34 -22.39
N LYS A 25 2.20 -20.81 -21.85
CA LYS A 25 1.73 -22.18 -22.11
C LYS A 25 1.24 -22.41 -23.53
N LEU A 26 0.63 -21.39 -24.15
CA LEU A 26 0.05 -21.48 -25.50
C LEU A 26 1.11 -21.36 -26.59
N ASN A 27 1.95 -20.32 -26.51
CA ASN A 27 3.04 -20.09 -27.45
C ASN A 27 4.21 -19.37 -26.77
N PRO A 28 5.22 -20.11 -26.27
CA PRO A 28 6.39 -19.52 -25.61
C PRO A 28 7.19 -18.56 -26.50
N GLU A 29 7.06 -18.62 -27.83
CA GLU A 29 7.82 -17.80 -28.79
C GLU A 29 7.25 -16.38 -28.96
N THR A 30 6.00 -16.14 -28.54
CA THR A 30 5.40 -14.79 -28.59
C THR A 30 5.78 -13.93 -27.41
N LEU A 31 6.36 -14.55 -26.38
CA LEU A 31 6.86 -13.86 -25.20
C LEU A 31 8.33 -13.54 -25.37
N ASP A 32 8.72 -12.43 -24.77
CA ASP A 32 10.13 -12.10 -24.65
C ASP A 32 10.88 -13.24 -23.95
N LYS A 33 12.10 -13.46 -24.42
CA LYS A 33 13.00 -14.53 -23.97
C LYS A 33 13.16 -14.59 -22.44
N GLU A 34 13.03 -13.45 -21.79
CA GLU A 34 13.14 -13.25 -20.34
C GLU A 34 11.93 -13.83 -19.58
N TRP A 35 10.70 -13.56 -20.04
CA TRP A 35 9.48 -14.17 -19.49
C TRP A 35 9.44 -15.68 -19.71
N LYS A 36 9.87 -16.14 -20.89
CA LYS A 36 10.00 -17.56 -21.19
C LYS A 36 10.93 -18.26 -20.20
N SER A 37 12.10 -17.66 -19.94
CA SER A 37 13.09 -18.21 -19.01
C SER A 37 12.58 -18.20 -17.55
N PHE A 38 11.92 -17.11 -17.14
CA PHE A 38 11.30 -16.98 -15.83
C PHE A 38 10.25 -18.07 -15.57
N PHE A 39 9.28 -18.25 -16.48
CA PHE A 39 8.24 -19.26 -16.30
C PHE A 39 8.78 -20.69 -16.38
N GLN A 40 9.80 -20.93 -17.21
CA GLN A 40 10.48 -22.22 -17.31
C GLN A 40 11.23 -22.56 -16.01
N GLU A 41 11.84 -21.58 -15.36
CA GLU A 41 12.49 -21.74 -14.05
C GLU A 41 11.46 -21.96 -12.92
N VAL A 42 10.35 -21.21 -12.94
CA VAL A 42 9.25 -21.41 -11.98
C VAL A 42 8.65 -22.80 -12.11
N ASP A 43 8.46 -23.32 -13.33
CA ASP A 43 7.93 -24.66 -13.55
C ASP A 43 8.90 -25.76 -13.09
N THR A 44 10.18 -25.62 -13.44
CA THR A 44 11.22 -26.60 -13.11
C THR A 44 11.55 -26.61 -11.62
N ASN A 45 11.94 -25.47 -11.05
CA ASN A 45 12.49 -25.39 -9.70
C ASN A 45 11.44 -25.03 -8.63
N GLY A 46 10.31 -24.44 -9.04
CA GLY A 46 9.27 -23.98 -8.11
C GLY A 46 9.58 -22.67 -7.41
N LEU A 47 8.56 -22.07 -6.80
CA LEU A 47 8.74 -20.89 -5.96
C LEU A 47 9.46 -21.31 -4.70
N ALA A 48 10.75 -21.12 -4.72
CA ALA A 48 11.46 -21.11 -3.48
C ALA A 48 11.01 -19.90 -2.68
N ASN A 49 10.72 -20.15 -1.41
CA ASN A 49 10.30 -19.15 -0.43
C ASN A 49 11.12 -17.87 -0.58
N GLY A 50 10.51 -16.71 -0.29
CA GLY A 50 11.19 -15.41 -0.21
C GLY A 50 12.33 -15.30 0.82
N SER A 51 12.99 -16.40 1.16
CA SER A 51 14.34 -16.46 1.69
C SER A 51 15.32 -16.54 0.52
N GLY A 52 16.14 -15.50 0.37
CA GLY A 52 17.03 -15.30 -0.76
C GLY A 52 17.92 -16.49 -1.12
N TYR A 53 18.06 -16.73 -2.42
CA TYR A 53 19.12 -17.55 -3.00
C TYR A 53 20.38 -16.71 -3.06
N THR A 54 21.13 -16.66 -1.96
CA THR A 54 22.46 -16.03 -1.95
C THR A 54 23.43 -16.92 -2.73
N ASN A 55 23.79 -16.51 -3.94
CA ASN A 55 24.88 -17.15 -4.66
C ASN A 55 26.21 -16.56 -4.21
N GLY A 56 26.64 -16.81 -2.96
CA GLY A 56 28.00 -16.53 -2.44
C GLY A 56 28.54 -15.09 -2.50
N ASN A 57 27.82 -14.16 -3.13
CA ASN A 57 28.22 -12.79 -3.48
C ASN A 57 27.15 -11.76 -3.10
N GLY A 58 26.21 -12.13 -2.22
CA GLY A 58 25.18 -11.22 -1.70
C GLY A 58 24.13 -10.74 -2.72
N LYS A 59 24.11 -11.29 -3.95
CA LYS A 59 23.06 -11.02 -4.95
C LYS A 59 22.17 -12.25 -5.10
N SER A 60 20.86 -12.07 -4.93
CA SER A 60 19.85 -13.11 -5.15
C SER A 60 19.90 -13.59 -6.60
N ALA A 61 20.07 -14.89 -6.84
CA ALA A 61 20.13 -15.45 -8.20
C ALA A 61 18.86 -15.17 -9.02
N VAL A 62 17.69 -15.08 -8.37
CA VAL A 62 16.40 -14.69 -8.99
C VAL A 62 16.41 -13.24 -9.53
N ALA A 63 17.29 -12.37 -9.01
CA ALA A 63 17.44 -11.00 -9.49
C ALA A 63 18.33 -10.88 -10.74
N THR A 64 18.86 -11.99 -11.28
CA THR A 64 19.83 -11.96 -12.40
C THR A 64 19.16 -12.21 -13.76
N SER A 65 17.85 -12.47 -13.80
CA SER A 65 17.11 -12.82 -15.03
C SER A 65 16.06 -11.78 -15.45
N PHE A 66 15.89 -10.71 -14.67
CA PHE A 66 15.11 -9.55 -15.07
C PHE A 66 16.06 -8.48 -15.59
N THR A 67 15.71 -7.81 -16.68
CA THR A 67 16.33 -6.51 -16.96
C THR A 67 16.04 -5.58 -15.78
N ASP A 68 16.96 -4.65 -15.48
CA ASP A 68 16.77 -3.68 -14.40
C ASP A 68 15.44 -2.93 -14.51
N ALA A 69 14.95 -2.75 -15.76
CA ALA A 69 13.65 -2.14 -16.08
C ALA A 69 12.44 -2.98 -15.62
N GLN A 70 12.45 -4.31 -15.83
CA GLN A 70 11.35 -5.18 -15.41
C GLN A 70 11.29 -5.33 -13.90
N ALA A 71 12.45 -5.45 -13.24
CA ALA A 71 12.54 -5.46 -11.79
C ALA A 71 12.04 -4.13 -11.18
N ALA A 72 12.31 -2.99 -11.84
CA ALA A 72 11.77 -1.69 -11.43
C ALA A 72 10.24 -1.65 -11.54
N SER A 73 9.67 -2.09 -12.66
CA SER A 73 8.22 -2.10 -12.85
C SER A 73 7.49 -2.99 -11.83
N ILE A 74 8.04 -4.17 -11.52
CA ILE A 74 7.46 -5.07 -10.49
C ILE A 74 7.49 -4.41 -9.11
N ARG A 75 8.59 -3.72 -8.75
CA ARG A 75 8.67 -2.96 -7.49
C ARG A 75 7.63 -1.84 -7.43
N GLU A 76 7.52 -1.04 -8.48
CA GLU A 76 6.55 0.06 -8.56
C GLU A 76 5.12 -0.43 -8.38
N MET A 77 4.75 -1.54 -9.02
CA MET A 77 3.43 -2.16 -8.84
C MET A 77 3.20 -2.65 -7.40
N GLY A 78 4.22 -3.23 -6.76
CA GLY A 78 4.17 -3.63 -5.35
C GLY A 78 3.87 -2.44 -4.42
N ILE A 79 4.55 -1.31 -4.67
CA ILE A 79 4.35 -0.06 -3.94
C ILE A 79 2.92 0.45 -4.13
N ILE A 80 2.45 0.56 -5.38
CA ILE A 80 1.08 1.01 -5.68
C ILE A 80 0.04 0.13 -4.97
N ASN A 81 0.23 -1.19 -4.96
CA ASN A 81 -0.65 -2.13 -4.28
C ASN A 81 -0.66 -1.92 -2.75
N LEU A 82 0.49 -1.64 -2.14
CA LEU A 82 0.58 -1.30 -0.73
C LEU A 82 -0.17 0.01 -0.42
N LEU A 83 0.07 1.06 -1.20
CA LEU A 83 -0.60 2.36 -1.01
C LEU A 83 -2.12 2.24 -1.18
N ASN A 84 -2.58 1.48 -2.17
CA ASN A 84 -4.00 1.20 -2.35
C ASN A 84 -4.60 0.36 -1.21
N ALA A 85 -3.83 -0.52 -0.57
CA ALA A 85 -4.30 -1.27 0.59
C ALA A 85 -4.62 -0.35 1.78
N TYR A 86 -3.77 0.65 2.03
CA TYR A 86 -4.05 1.70 3.02
C TYR A 86 -5.30 2.51 2.67
N ARG A 87 -5.41 2.98 1.42
CA ARG A 87 -6.57 3.77 0.98
C ARG A 87 -7.90 3.00 1.07
N ARG A 88 -7.86 1.69 0.79
CA ARG A 88 -9.04 0.81 0.79
C ARG A 88 -9.43 0.33 2.18
N GLN A 89 -8.48 -0.11 2.99
CA GLN A 89 -8.77 -0.82 4.25
C GLN A 89 -8.09 -0.21 5.48
N GLY A 90 -7.42 0.93 5.35
CA GLY A 90 -6.79 1.60 6.49
C GLY A 90 -7.76 1.94 7.62
N HIS A 91 -9.02 2.24 7.28
CA HIS A 91 -10.08 2.46 8.27
C HIS A 91 -10.32 1.27 9.20
N LEU A 92 -10.08 0.03 8.75
CA LEU A 92 -10.15 -1.18 9.59
C LEU A 92 -8.94 -1.30 10.53
N ALA A 93 -7.80 -0.74 10.10
CA ALA A 93 -6.56 -0.66 10.86
C ALA A 93 -6.48 0.58 11.78
N ALA A 94 -7.48 1.46 11.74
CA ALA A 94 -7.53 2.68 12.52
C ALA A 94 -7.82 2.43 14.01
N LYS A 95 -7.19 3.25 14.87
CA LYS A 95 -7.33 3.26 16.32
C LYS A 95 -8.56 4.07 16.73
N LEU A 96 -9.75 3.53 16.42
CA LEU A 96 -11.03 4.20 16.66
C LEU A 96 -11.59 3.98 18.06
N ASP A 97 -11.20 2.89 18.72
CA ASP A 97 -11.71 2.54 20.04
C ASP A 97 -10.87 3.19 21.15
N PRO A 98 -11.38 4.21 21.86
CA PRO A 98 -10.67 4.85 22.96
C PRO A 98 -10.54 3.95 24.20
N LEU A 99 -11.37 2.91 24.32
CA LEU A 99 -11.34 1.95 25.42
C LEU A 99 -10.38 0.78 25.15
N GLY A 100 -9.95 0.59 23.90
CA GLY A 100 -9.02 -0.47 23.50
C GLY A 100 -9.57 -1.89 23.63
N ILE A 101 -10.89 -2.05 23.61
CA ILE A 101 -11.59 -3.35 23.65
C ILE A 101 -11.48 -4.01 22.27
N GLN A 102 -11.76 -3.25 21.22
CA GLN A 102 -11.64 -3.69 19.84
C GLN A 102 -10.22 -3.41 19.33
N LYS A 103 -9.59 -4.44 18.79
CA LYS A 103 -8.27 -4.31 18.16
C LYS A 103 -8.45 -3.99 16.67
N PRO A 104 -7.69 -3.02 16.13
CA PRO A 104 -7.71 -2.74 14.71
C PRO A 104 -7.28 -3.97 13.89
N ASN A 105 -7.95 -4.20 12.76
CA ASN A 105 -7.59 -5.28 11.85
C ASN A 105 -6.61 -4.77 10.79
N ARG A 106 -5.35 -5.22 10.89
CA ARG A 106 -4.26 -4.82 10.00
C ARG A 106 -3.85 -5.90 8.99
N THR A 107 -4.48 -7.06 9.05
CA THR A 107 -4.06 -8.27 8.32
C THR A 107 -3.84 -8.04 6.83
N PHE A 108 -4.72 -7.27 6.19
CA PHE A 108 -4.63 -6.99 4.75
C PHE A 108 -3.45 -6.10 4.38
N ILE A 109 -3.22 -5.02 5.16
CA ILE A 109 -2.12 -4.08 4.94
C ILE A 109 -0.79 -4.76 5.23
N ASP A 110 -0.68 -5.44 6.36
CA ASP A 110 0.56 -6.13 6.77
C ASP A 110 0.94 -7.22 5.76
N SER A 111 -0.04 -7.91 5.16
CA SER A 111 0.19 -8.85 4.06
C SER A 111 0.84 -8.20 2.84
N LYS A 112 0.41 -6.97 2.47
CA LYS A 112 1.03 -6.22 1.36
C LYS A 112 2.40 -5.69 1.74
N LEU A 113 2.59 -5.23 2.97
CA LEU A 113 3.87 -4.73 3.45
C LEU A 113 4.93 -5.85 3.47
N HIS A 114 4.56 -7.06 3.88
CA HIS A 114 5.45 -8.23 3.87
C HIS A 114 5.86 -8.69 2.47
N ASN A 115 5.14 -8.26 1.42
CA ASN A 115 5.51 -8.54 0.03
C ASN A 115 6.54 -7.53 -0.52
N ILE A 116 6.85 -6.47 0.22
CA ILE A 116 7.91 -5.51 -0.12
C ILE A 116 9.20 -6.00 0.52
N SER A 117 10.30 -6.02 -0.25
CA SER A 117 11.58 -6.41 0.33
C SER A 117 12.07 -5.35 1.32
N PRO A 118 12.77 -5.73 2.41
CA PRO A 118 13.32 -4.75 3.34
C PRO A 118 14.25 -3.72 2.70
N ALA A 119 14.95 -4.12 1.62
CA ALA A 119 15.82 -3.21 0.88
C ALA A 119 15.01 -2.15 0.10
N ASP A 120 13.82 -2.52 -0.40
CA ASP A 120 12.97 -1.61 -1.18
C ASP A 120 12.31 -0.54 -0.29
N ILE A 121 12.11 -0.80 1.00
CA ILE A 121 11.60 0.19 1.98
C ILE A 121 12.52 1.40 2.11
N ASP A 122 13.83 1.19 1.99
CA ASP A 122 14.84 2.25 2.05
C ASP A 122 15.10 2.93 0.69
N THR A 123 14.43 2.47 -0.38
CA THR A 123 14.60 3.07 -1.71
C THR A 123 13.88 4.41 -1.81
N VAL A 124 14.49 5.31 -2.58
CA VAL A 124 13.93 6.63 -2.88
C VAL A 124 12.98 6.49 -4.06
N VAL A 125 11.75 6.95 -3.87
CA VAL A 125 10.66 6.88 -4.85
C VAL A 125 10.06 8.27 -5.03
N ASP A 126 9.47 8.50 -6.19
CA ASP A 126 8.79 9.76 -6.49
C ASP A 126 7.34 9.67 -6.00
N SER A 127 6.98 10.53 -5.04
CA SER A 127 5.63 10.71 -4.52
C SER A 127 5.02 11.99 -5.06
N GLU A 128 3.75 11.93 -5.46
CA GLU A 128 3.03 13.12 -5.92
C GLU A 128 2.85 14.19 -4.84
N THR A 129 2.76 13.79 -3.57
CA THR A 129 2.49 14.70 -2.44
C THR A 129 3.75 15.10 -1.67
N LEU A 130 4.72 14.18 -1.53
CA LEU A 130 5.95 14.40 -0.78
C LEU A 130 7.16 14.75 -1.66
N GLY A 131 7.04 14.60 -2.97
CA GLY A 131 8.19 14.65 -3.87
C GLY A 131 9.05 13.41 -3.74
N ARG A 132 10.36 13.55 -3.94
CA ARG A 132 11.30 12.44 -3.98
C ARG A 132 11.78 12.07 -2.56
N VAL A 133 11.21 11.01 -1.98
CA VAL A 133 11.41 10.60 -0.58
C VAL A 133 11.61 9.08 -0.47
N LYS A 134 12.03 8.58 0.69
CA LYS A 134 12.08 7.13 0.91
C LYS A 134 10.68 6.54 0.97
N LEU A 135 10.53 5.29 0.51
CA LEU A 135 9.27 4.55 0.65
C LEU A 135 8.83 4.45 2.13
N ALA A 136 9.77 4.30 3.06
CA ALA A 136 9.50 4.32 4.49
C ALA A 136 8.73 5.59 4.94
N GLU A 137 9.08 6.77 4.41
CA GLU A 137 8.44 8.03 4.78
C GLU A 137 6.99 8.12 4.25
N ILE A 138 6.73 7.52 3.08
CA ILE A 138 5.39 7.41 2.52
C ILE A 138 4.54 6.46 3.37
N VAL A 139 5.10 5.31 3.77
CA VAL A 139 4.41 4.36 4.64
C VAL A 139 4.06 5.01 5.98
N ASP A 140 5.00 5.76 6.59
CA ASP A 140 4.77 6.49 7.83
C ASP A 140 3.67 7.57 7.69
N LEU A 141 3.61 8.26 6.54
CA LEU A 141 2.53 9.18 6.23
C LEU A 141 1.19 8.43 6.15
N TYR A 142 1.13 7.35 5.38
CA TYR A 142 -0.10 6.58 5.15
C TYR A 142 -0.63 5.92 6.43
N GLU A 143 0.25 5.46 7.32
CA GLU A 143 -0.11 5.03 8.68
C GLU A 143 -0.81 6.14 9.46
N LYS A 144 -0.28 7.37 9.41
CA LYS A 144 -0.86 8.53 10.11
C LYS A 144 -2.20 8.96 9.51
N VAL A 145 -2.32 8.92 8.18
CA VAL A 145 -3.50 9.39 7.46
C VAL A 145 -4.65 8.40 7.55
N TYR A 146 -4.38 7.11 7.36
CA TYR A 146 -5.43 6.09 7.21
C TYR A 146 -5.62 5.17 8.41
N CYS A 147 -4.61 5.00 9.28
CA CYS A 147 -4.61 4.01 10.36
C CYS A 147 -4.51 4.61 11.77
N ASN A 148 -4.66 5.92 11.90
CA ASN A 148 -4.55 6.60 13.19
C ASN A 148 -5.93 6.75 13.85
N THR A 149 -6.29 7.92 14.38
CA THR A 149 -7.54 8.15 15.13
C THR A 149 -8.74 8.46 14.24
N ILE A 150 -8.57 8.46 12.92
CA ILE A 150 -9.62 8.71 11.92
C ILE A 150 -9.58 7.54 10.93
N GLY A 151 -10.73 6.93 10.69
CA GLY A 151 -10.91 5.88 9.68
C GLY A 151 -11.53 6.48 8.43
N ALA A 152 -10.73 6.73 7.40
CA ALA A 152 -11.20 7.33 6.16
C ALA A 152 -11.70 6.27 5.17
N GLU A 153 -13.02 6.23 4.94
CA GLU A 153 -13.65 5.43 3.89
C GLU A 153 -14.03 6.34 2.72
N HIS A 154 -13.37 6.14 1.58
CA HIS A 154 -13.58 6.96 0.38
C HIS A 154 -13.36 6.19 -0.91
N PHE A 155 -12.74 5.01 -0.85
CA PHE A 155 -12.37 4.26 -2.05
C PHE A 155 -13.58 3.72 -2.83
N TYR A 156 -14.77 3.72 -2.22
CA TYR A 156 -16.03 3.35 -2.88
C TYR A 156 -16.58 4.46 -3.79
N LEU A 157 -16.01 5.67 -3.74
CA LEU A 157 -16.43 6.78 -4.60
C LEU A 157 -16.21 6.42 -6.08
N VAL A 158 -17.29 6.54 -6.85
CA VAL A 158 -17.30 6.25 -8.30
C VAL A 158 -16.69 7.39 -9.11
N ASN A 159 -16.85 8.64 -8.64
CA ASN A 159 -16.23 9.79 -9.29
C ASN A 159 -14.73 9.83 -8.95
N ASP A 160 -13.90 9.56 -9.94
CA ASP A 160 -12.44 9.53 -9.79
C ASP A 160 -11.88 10.90 -9.41
N GLU A 161 -12.42 12.00 -9.96
CA GLU A 161 -11.96 13.36 -9.65
C GLU A 161 -12.18 13.70 -8.17
N GLU A 162 -13.35 13.36 -7.62
CA GLU A 162 -13.66 13.57 -6.21
C GLU A 162 -12.77 12.71 -5.29
N ARG A 163 -12.56 11.44 -5.69
CA ARG A 163 -11.74 10.50 -4.93
C ARG A 163 -10.29 10.97 -4.89
N GLU A 164 -9.72 11.35 -6.03
CA GLU A 164 -8.36 11.86 -6.15
C GLU A 164 -8.19 13.19 -5.43
N TRP A 165 -9.16 14.10 -5.55
CA TRP A 165 -9.15 15.36 -4.82
C TRP A 165 -9.07 15.12 -3.30
N LEU A 166 -9.89 14.21 -2.78
CA LEU A 166 -9.90 13.89 -1.35
C LEU A 166 -8.59 13.23 -0.92
N GLN A 167 -8.08 12.26 -1.69
CA GLN A 167 -6.80 11.60 -1.43
C GLN A 167 -5.66 12.62 -1.38
N LYS A 168 -5.57 13.52 -2.36
CA LYS A 168 -4.55 14.57 -2.41
C LYS A 168 -4.60 15.49 -1.19
N LYS A 169 -5.79 15.80 -0.68
CA LYS A 169 -5.97 16.59 0.55
C LYS A 169 -5.51 15.82 1.78
N MET A 170 -5.97 14.58 1.94
CA MET A 170 -5.63 13.73 3.10
C MET A 170 -4.16 13.34 3.13
N GLU A 171 -3.53 13.13 1.99
CA GLU A 171 -2.13 12.69 1.86
C GLU A 171 -1.14 13.87 1.77
N SER A 172 -1.59 15.10 1.99
CA SER A 172 -0.73 16.29 1.98
C SER A 172 -0.36 16.70 3.41
N PRO A 173 0.93 16.62 3.81
CA PRO A 173 1.37 17.09 5.12
C PRO A 173 1.16 18.59 5.31
N GLU A 174 1.36 19.38 4.25
CA GLU A 174 1.12 20.83 4.29
C GLU A 174 -0.33 21.16 4.56
N PHE A 175 -1.27 20.41 3.99
CA PHE A 175 -2.69 20.58 4.28
C PHE A 175 -2.97 20.33 5.77
N TRP A 176 -2.46 19.22 6.34
CA TRP A 176 -2.63 18.94 7.77
C TRP A 176 -1.99 20.00 8.66
N ARG A 177 -0.81 20.51 8.30
CA ARG A 177 -0.14 21.59 9.05
C ARG A 177 -1.02 22.83 9.13
N LEU A 178 -1.56 23.28 7.99
CA LEU A 178 -2.45 24.45 7.94
C LEU A 178 -3.74 24.23 8.75
N CYS A 179 -4.37 23.07 8.62
CA CYS A 179 -5.56 22.74 9.41
C CYS A 179 -5.27 22.70 10.91
N LEU A 180 -4.11 22.16 11.32
CA LEU A 180 -3.71 22.12 12.74
C LEU A 180 -3.42 23.51 13.30
N GLU A 181 -2.80 24.40 12.52
CA GLU A 181 -2.57 25.79 12.91
C GLU A 181 -3.89 26.54 13.13
N GLU A 182 -4.85 26.38 12.21
CA GLU A 182 -6.20 26.94 12.33
C GLU A 182 -6.96 26.36 13.53
N LEU A 183 -6.97 25.03 13.66
CA LEU A 183 -7.58 24.33 14.78
C LEU A 183 -6.98 24.78 16.11
N ASN A 184 -5.66 24.89 16.25
CA ASN A 184 -5.03 25.30 17.51
C ASN A 184 -5.44 26.73 17.92
N SER A 185 -5.56 27.65 16.95
CA SER A 185 -6.06 29.00 17.19
C SER A 185 -7.50 28.99 17.73
N ASP A 186 -8.37 28.16 17.16
CA ASP A 186 -9.79 28.09 17.52
C ASP A 186 -10.05 27.27 18.79
N PHE A 187 -9.33 26.16 18.96
CA PHE A 187 -9.51 25.20 20.03
C PHE A 187 -9.12 25.80 21.38
N SER A 188 -8.00 26.53 21.43
CA SER A 188 -7.54 27.21 22.67
C SER A 188 -8.55 28.23 23.20
N LYS A 189 -9.35 28.85 22.32
CA LYS A 189 -10.28 29.93 22.69
C LYS A 189 -11.65 29.42 23.13
N ASN A 190 -12.18 28.39 22.48
CA ASN A 190 -13.62 28.10 22.54
C ASN A 190 -14.02 26.63 22.72
N TYR A 191 -13.09 25.67 22.59
CA TYR A 191 -13.45 24.24 22.54
C TYR A 191 -14.08 23.74 23.85
N PHE A 192 -13.43 23.97 24.98
CA PHE A 192 -13.95 23.56 26.28
C PHE A 192 -15.27 24.25 26.63
N LYS A 193 -15.44 25.53 26.27
CA LYS A 193 -16.72 26.22 26.41
C LYS A 193 -17.81 25.53 25.59
N ARG A 194 -17.53 25.12 24.35
CA ARG A 194 -18.52 24.47 23.48
C ARG A 194 -18.88 23.03 23.88
N ILE A 195 -17.98 22.28 24.50
CA ILE A 195 -18.26 20.89 24.93
C ILE A 195 -18.81 20.86 26.35
N ILE A 196 -18.20 21.58 27.30
CA ILE A 196 -18.60 21.55 28.71
C ILE A 196 -19.90 22.34 28.93
N LEU A 197 -20.09 23.47 28.24
CA LEU A 197 -21.26 24.32 28.45
C LEU A 197 -22.42 23.99 27.50
N LYS A 198 -22.33 22.94 26.68
CA LYS A 198 -23.48 22.51 25.87
C LYS A 198 -24.46 21.82 26.80
N PRO A 199 -25.65 22.40 27.09
CA PRO A 199 -26.63 21.71 27.90
C PRO A 199 -27.04 20.41 27.18
N PHE A 200 -26.97 19.30 27.88
CA PHE A 200 -27.39 18.00 27.37
C PHE A 200 -28.91 18.00 27.23
N SER A 201 -29.43 18.45 26.09
CA SER A 201 -30.87 18.44 25.82
C SER A 201 -31.26 17.04 25.38
N LEU A 202 -31.72 16.23 26.34
CA LEU A 202 -32.51 15.04 26.04
C LEU A 202 -33.82 15.52 25.42
N LYS A 203 -33.91 15.50 24.09
CA LYS A 203 -35.21 15.51 23.42
C LYS A 203 -35.88 14.18 23.76
N ASN A 204 -36.71 14.19 24.79
CA ASN A 204 -37.65 13.11 25.05
C ASN A 204 -38.60 13.03 23.86
N THR A 205 -38.39 12.04 23.00
CA THR A 205 -39.40 11.51 22.08
C THR A 205 -40.17 10.40 22.77
#